data_AF-A0A938I8U0-F1
#
_entry.id   AF-A0A938I8U0-F1
#
_cell.length_a   1.000
_cell.length_b   1.000
_cell.length_c   1.000
_cell.angle_alpha   90.00
_cell.angle_beta   90.00
_cell.angle_gamma   90.00
#
_symmetry.space_group_name_H-M   'P 1'
#
loop_
_entity.id
_entity.type
_entity.pdbx_description
1 polymer ?
#
loop_
_entity_poly.entity_id
_entity_poly.type
_entity_poly.pdbx_seq_one_letter_code
_entity_poly.pdbx_strand_id
1 'polypeptide(L)'
;MSDATWFYLSLLLIVAVFFRFHRIFSLRNLDVGLLLSIAPGLLLVQQGKDYGYAWLFVVTGCLLLRLFGDSLWKRRPLLEQNLNSAGMAFLTVSVFVLLISKALTEPPPQGTLETVRRADELRKRQDTSQELPKTDEDSAGPTTRVFAAPVVAASDIAVSGRSSDREHRWLVEQNAARATSVLAHLAVVLGLWFLGKRLFGDVNSGLAMATLYLLLPCTAIDVGKVNHVLPAALIVWAFVAYRSPLIAGGLMGLACGTLLFPLFLLPLWAVFYGKQGAGRFVAALGAVAAVLAASLLLTSADSHSFTKQIRGSIDWSSLTLGGDAAGFWSSYSGEYRIPVMVAFIVMLLILTFLPRQKNLEHLLGHSTAIVVGTQLWYPQQGGTYVLWYLPLLLAVVFRPKLTSQTPPVIVPARSEEQQLTMPTRMFAGMTWFRRRGS
;
A
#
# COMPACT_ATOMS: atom_id res chain seq x y z
N MET A 1 3.70 25.09 8.57
CA MET A 1 5.17 24.92 8.57
C MET A 1 5.59 24.70 7.14
N SER A 2 6.58 25.42 6.61
CA SER A 2 6.94 25.26 5.19
C SER A 2 7.55 23.89 4.90
N ASP A 3 7.37 23.38 3.67
CA ASP A 3 7.93 22.11 3.21
C ASP A 3 9.46 22.08 3.36
N ALA A 4 10.11 23.20 3.09
CA ALA A 4 11.56 23.35 3.27
C ALA A 4 11.98 23.25 4.75
N THR A 5 11.23 23.88 5.66
CA THR A 5 11.53 23.77 7.11
C THR A 5 11.41 22.33 7.60
N TRP A 6 10.36 21.62 7.18
CA TRP A 6 10.22 20.20 7.51
C TRP A 6 11.34 19.38 6.91
N PHE A 7 11.74 19.64 5.67
CA PHE A 7 12.85 18.95 5.01
C PHE A 7 14.15 19.06 5.82
N TYR A 8 14.55 20.26 6.25
CA TYR A 8 15.78 20.41 7.04
C TYR A 8 15.70 19.72 8.41
N LEU A 9 14.58 19.89 9.12
CA LEU A 9 14.39 19.28 10.43
C LEU A 9 14.36 17.75 10.35
N SER A 10 13.62 17.19 9.39
CA SER A 10 13.55 15.74 9.17
C SER A 10 14.88 15.17 8.71
N LEU A 11 15.61 15.86 7.82
CA LEU A 11 16.94 15.41 7.38
C LEU A 11 17.90 15.27 8.57
N LEU A 12 17.96 16.28 9.44
CA LEU A 12 18.81 16.22 10.63
C LEU A 12 18.40 15.11 11.59
N LEU A 13 17.09 14.93 11.83
CA LEU A 13 16.58 13.86 12.69
C LEU A 13 16.83 12.46 12.10
N ILE A 14 16.61 12.28 10.80
CA ILE A 14 16.84 11.00 10.12
C ILE A 14 18.33 10.65 10.20
N VAL A 15 19.22 11.61 9.97
CA VAL A 15 20.66 11.39 10.12
C VAL A 15 21.01 11.05 11.56
N ALA A 16 20.52 11.81 12.55
CA ALA A 16 20.81 11.54 13.95
C ALA A 16 20.35 10.15 14.41
N VAL A 17 19.14 9.73 14.00
CA VAL A 17 18.51 8.49 14.48
C VAL A 17 18.94 7.26 13.69
N PHE A 18 19.11 7.37 12.37
CA PHE A 18 19.30 6.21 11.49
C PHE A 18 20.69 6.12 10.85
N PHE A 19 21.47 7.21 10.79
CA PHE A 19 22.80 7.18 10.19
C PHE A 19 23.82 6.50 11.11
N ARG A 20 24.73 5.71 10.54
CA ARG A 20 25.82 5.05 11.27
C ARG A 20 27.08 5.89 11.22
N PHE A 21 27.35 6.65 12.29
CA PHE A 21 28.51 7.54 12.35
C PHE A 21 29.86 6.81 12.38
N HIS A 22 29.95 5.67 13.06
CA HIS A 22 31.21 4.91 13.14
C HIS A 22 31.62 4.22 11.82
N ARG A 23 30.67 3.99 10.90
CA ARG A 23 30.93 3.34 9.61
C ARG A 23 30.15 4.00 8.50
N ILE A 24 30.74 5.05 7.96
CA ILE A 24 30.14 5.92 6.92
C ILE A 24 29.73 5.10 5.70
N PHE A 25 30.63 4.26 5.16
CA PHE A 25 30.34 3.38 4.03
C PHE A 25 29.71 2.06 4.49
N SER A 26 28.39 2.10 4.69
CA SER A 26 27.57 0.93 5.02
C SER A 26 26.32 0.88 4.13
N LEU A 27 25.81 -0.33 3.86
CA LEU A 27 24.57 -0.51 3.09
C LEU A 27 23.39 0.24 3.72
N ARG A 28 23.35 0.28 5.05
CA ARG A 28 22.37 1.09 5.80
C ARG A 28 22.46 2.57 5.46
N ASN A 29 23.66 3.15 5.44
CA ASN A 29 23.83 4.57 5.14
C ASN A 29 23.54 4.84 3.65
N LEU A 30 23.82 3.89 2.77
CA LEU A 30 23.38 3.95 1.37
C LEU A 30 21.85 3.98 1.27
N ASP A 31 21.14 3.12 2.02
CA ASP A 31 19.68 3.09 2.04
C ASP A 31 19.08 4.40 2.56
N VAL A 32 19.61 4.93 3.67
CA VAL A 32 19.21 6.24 4.22
C VAL A 32 19.50 7.36 3.22
N GLY A 33 20.67 7.33 2.57
CA GLY A 33 21.04 8.29 1.53
C GLY A 33 20.11 8.26 0.32
N LEU A 34 19.75 7.07 -0.16
CA LEU A 34 18.80 6.88 -1.26
C LEU A 34 17.39 7.39 -0.88
N LEU A 35 16.93 7.08 0.33
CA LEU A 35 15.63 7.58 0.83
C LEU A 35 15.62 9.12 0.95
N LEU A 36 16.68 9.72 1.49
CA LEU A 36 16.80 11.17 1.60
C LEU A 36 16.95 11.84 0.23
N SER A 37 17.54 11.16 -0.76
CA SER A 37 17.69 11.68 -2.12
C SER A 37 16.36 11.85 -2.85
N ILE A 38 15.27 11.23 -2.40
CA ILE A 38 13.95 11.42 -3.00
C ILE A 38 13.44 12.85 -2.80
N ALA A 39 13.65 13.41 -1.60
CA ALA A 39 13.04 14.65 -1.19
C ALA A 39 13.47 15.89 -2.00
N PRO A 40 14.77 16.10 -2.32
CA PRO A 40 15.18 17.16 -3.24
C PRO A 40 14.48 17.09 -4.60
N GLY A 41 14.29 15.89 -5.15
CA GLY A 41 13.59 15.69 -6.42
C GLY A 41 12.13 16.16 -6.37
N LEU A 42 11.41 15.79 -5.30
CA LEU A 42 10.02 16.23 -5.10
C LEU A 42 9.91 17.75 -4.93
N LEU A 43 10.81 18.37 -4.15
CA LEU A 43 10.83 19.82 -3.96
C LEU A 43 11.09 20.56 -5.28
N LEU A 44 11.97 20.05 -6.14
CA LEU A 44 12.23 20.61 -7.47
C LEU A 44 11.00 20.51 -8.37
N VAL A 45 10.29 19.37 -8.35
CA VAL A 45 9.03 19.19 -9.08
C VAL A 45 7.97 20.18 -8.60
N GLN A 46 7.81 20.36 -7.28
CA GLN A 46 6.88 21.36 -6.72
C GLN A 46 7.21 22.80 -7.15
N GLN A 47 8.49 23.11 -7.40
CA GLN A 47 8.93 24.41 -7.91
C GLN A 47 8.80 24.55 -9.43
N GLY A 48 8.20 23.56 -10.12
CA GLY A 48 8.05 23.55 -11.58
C GLY A 48 9.36 23.36 -12.32
N LYS A 49 10.34 22.67 -11.72
CA LYS A 49 11.64 22.40 -12.35
C LYS A 49 11.64 21.00 -12.96
N ASP A 50 11.66 20.93 -14.29
CA ASP A 50 11.56 19.67 -15.04
C ASP A 50 12.67 18.66 -14.72
N TYR A 51 13.88 19.14 -14.42
CA TYR A 51 15.00 18.26 -14.01
C TYR A 51 14.76 17.54 -12.68
N GLY A 52 13.76 17.97 -11.88
CA GLY A 52 13.29 17.23 -10.71
C GLY A 52 12.75 15.85 -11.07
N TYR A 53 12.04 15.72 -12.19
CA TYR A 53 11.56 14.42 -12.68
C TYR A 53 12.72 13.52 -13.09
N ALA A 54 13.73 14.06 -13.77
CA ALA A 54 14.93 13.31 -14.15
C ALA A 54 15.70 12.82 -12.90
N TRP A 55 15.82 13.66 -11.87
CA TRP A 55 16.41 13.28 -10.59
C TRP A 55 15.66 12.12 -9.93
N LEU A 56 14.33 12.23 -9.83
CA LEU A 56 13.49 11.17 -9.25
C LEU A 56 13.58 9.87 -10.05
N PHE A 57 13.65 9.96 -11.39
CA PHE A 57 13.83 8.80 -12.25
C PHE A 57 15.15 8.07 -11.95
N VAL A 58 16.25 8.81 -11.83
CA VAL A 58 17.57 8.23 -11.48
C VAL A 58 17.56 7.62 -10.09
N VAL A 59 17.03 8.32 -9.08
CA VAL A 59 16.94 7.80 -7.70
C VAL A 59 16.08 6.54 -7.65
N THR A 60 14.96 6.52 -8.36
CA THR A 60 14.07 5.35 -8.47
C THR A 60 14.78 4.17 -9.14
N GLY A 61 15.54 4.42 -10.21
CA GLY A 61 16.40 3.42 -10.85
C GLY A 61 17.46 2.86 -9.89
N CYS A 62 18.13 3.72 -9.12
CA CYS A 62 19.08 3.31 -8.08
C CYS A 62 18.42 2.46 -6.99
N LEU A 63 17.22 2.82 -6.55
CA LEU A 63 16.43 2.03 -5.59
C LEU A 63 16.09 0.65 -6.16
N LEU A 64 15.69 0.57 -7.43
CA LEU A 64 15.38 -0.69 -8.10
C LEU A 64 16.62 -1.59 -8.21
N LEU A 65 17.76 -1.03 -8.62
CA LEU A 65 19.05 -1.75 -8.65
C LEU A 65 19.44 -2.25 -7.25
N ARG A 66 19.26 -1.43 -6.21
CA ARG A 66 19.49 -1.82 -4.82
C ARG A 66 18.58 -2.97 -4.41
N LEU A 67 17.30 -2.97 -4.81
CA LEU A 67 16.36 -4.05 -4.51
C LEU A 67 16.77 -5.38 -5.17
N PHE A 68 17.26 -5.36 -6.40
CA PHE A 68 17.81 -6.56 -7.05
C PHE A 68 19.10 -7.05 -6.39
N GLY A 69 19.96 -6.11 -6.01
CA GLY A 69 21.18 -6.41 -5.29
C GLY A 69 20.95 -7.12 -3.97
N ASP A 70 19.78 -6.96 -3.32
CA ASP A 70 19.51 -7.53 -1.99
C ASP A 70 19.75 -9.05 -1.90
N SER A 71 19.61 -9.76 -3.02
CA SER A 71 19.90 -11.19 -3.15
C SER A 71 21.39 -11.57 -3.10
N LEU A 72 22.29 -10.62 -3.39
CA LEU A 72 23.73 -10.83 -3.48
C LEU A 72 24.42 -10.85 -2.10
N TRP A 73 23.82 -10.22 -1.08
CA TRP A 73 24.46 -10.07 0.23
C TRP A 73 24.14 -11.22 1.18
N LYS A 74 25.15 -12.07 1.47
CA LYS A 74 25.04 -13.20 2.41
C LYS A 74 24.80 -12.80 3.86
N ARG A 75 25.19 -11.60 4.29
CA ARG A 75 24.95 -11.05 5.64
C ARG A 75 24.31 -9.69 5.51
N ARG A 76 23.14 -9.50 6.13
CA ARG A 76 22.39 -8.26 6.06
C ARG A 76 22.56 -7.49 7.37
N PRO A 77 23.13 -6.28 7.35
CA PRO A 77 23.17 -5.43 8.53
C PRO A 77 21.75 -4.96 8.84
N LEU A 78 21.24 -5.25 10.03
CA LEU A 78 19.98 -4.70 10.51
C LEU A 78 20.12 -3.18 10.66
N LEU A 79 19.05 -2.45 10.36
CA LEU A 79 19.03 -1.00 10.52
C LEU A 79 18.73 -0.66 11.98
N GLU A 80 19.75 -0.82 12.83
CA GLU A 80 19.70 -0.44 14.23
C GLU A 80 19.63 1.09 14.35
N GLN A 81 18.56 1.56 14.99
CA GLN A 81 18.35 2.95 15.38
C GLN A 81 19.31 3.35 16.51
N ASN A 82 19.76 4.60 16.50
CA ASN A 82 20.63 5.16 17.53
C ASN A 82 19.85 5.59 18.79
N LEU A 83 18.51 5.63 18.70
CA LEU A 83 17.61 6.04 19.79
C LEU A 83 16.97 4.84 20.49
N ASN A 84 16.75 4.93 21.81
CA ASN A 84 16.06 3.88 22.56
C ASN A 84 14.57 3.75 22.16
N SER A 85 13.93 2.65 22.57
CA SER A 85 12.54 2.34 22.20
C SER A 85 11.54 3.41 22.69
N ALA A 86 11.70 3.90 23.93
CA ALA A 86 10.84 4.93 24.49
C ALA A 86 10.96 6.27 23.74
N GLY A 87 12.19 6.69 23.42
CA GLY A 87 12.45 7.89 22.62
C GLY A 87 11.88 7.76 21.21
N MET A 88 11.98 6.59 20.59
CA MET A 88 11.36 6.33 19.29
C MET A 88 9.83 6.38 19.33
N ALA A 89 9.22 5.89 20.41
CA ALA A 89 7.76 5.93 20.57
C ALA A 89 7.29 7.38 20.70
N PHE A 90 7.96 8.15 21.56
CA PHE A 90 7.68 9.57 21.74
C PHE A 90 7.86 10.35 20.43
N LEU A 91 8.96 10.11 19.71
CA LEU A 91 9.24 10.74 18.43
C LEU A 91 8.17 10.40 17.39
N THR A 92 7.77 9.12 17.29
CA THR A 92 6.71 8.67 16.37
C THR A 92 5.41 9.41 16.63
N VAL A 93 4.96 9.46 17.89
CA VAL A 93 3.71 10.14 18.26
C VAL A 93 3.82 11.64 17.97
N SER A 94 4.94 12.27 18.34
CA SER A 94 5.15 13.71 18.15
C SER A 94 5.14 14.10 16.68
N VAL A 95 5.89 13.38 15.83
CA VAL A 95 5.94 13.62 14.38
C VAL A 95 4.57 13.35 13.75
N PHE A 96 3.85 12.31 14.20
CA PHE A 96 2.49 12.04 13.73
C PHE A 96 1.53 13.20 14.05
N VAL A 97 1.57 13.74 15.27
CA VAL A 97 0.76 14.91 15.66
C VAL A 97 1.13 16.14 14.82
N LEU A 98 2.42 16.37 14.54
CA LEU A 98 2.85 17.48 13.67
C LEU A 98 2.34 17.34 12.24
N LEU A 99 2.36 16.12 11.67
CA LEU A 99 1.80 15.87 10.34
C LEU A 99 0.28 16.00 10.30
N ILE A 100 -0.43 15.57 11.36
CA ILE A 100 -1.87 15.84 11.50
C ILE A 100 -2.12 17.34 11.54
N SER A 101 -1.36 18.09 12.35
CA SER A 101 -1.48 19.55 12.42
C SER A 101 -1.28 20.20 11.05
N LYS A 102 -0.31 19.72 10.26
CA LYS A 102 -0.14 20.15 8.86
C LYS A 102 -1.37 19.83 8.01
N ALA A 103 -1.85 18.58 8.03
CA ALA A 103 -3.03 18.17 7.27
C ALA A 103 -4.31 18.94 7.65
N LEU A 104 -4.43 19.38 8.91
CA LEU A 104 -5.56 20.17 9.39
C LEU A 104 -5.46 21.66 9.03
N THR A 105 -4.24 22.19 8.88
CA THR A 105 -4.00 23.62 8.61
C THR A 105 -3.96 23.93 7.11
N GLU A 106 -3.49 23.00 6.29
CA GLU A 106 -3.45 23.17 4.85
C GLU A 106 -4.79 22.85 4.17
N PRO A 107 -5.09 23.48 3.02
CA PRO A 107 -6.25 23.12 2.23
C PRO A 107 -6.09 21.69 1.70
N PRO A 108 -7.12 20.83 1.81
CA PRO A 108 -7.04 19.47 1.30
C PRO A 108 -6.85 19.46 -0.23
N PRO A 109 -6.04 18.54 -0.78
CA PRO A 109 -5.85 18.41 -2.22
C PRO A 109 -7.16 18.16 -2.97
N GLN A 110 -7.24 18.62 -4.22
CA GLN A 110 -8.44 18.53 -5.04
C GLN A 110 -8.85 17.06 -5.28
N GLY A 111 -7.92 16.15 -5.55
CA GLY A 111 -8.24 14.73 -5.72
C GLY A 111 -8.86 14.06 -4.49
N THR A 112 -8.49 14.51 -3.28
CA THR A 112 -9.09 14.00 -2.03
C THR A 112 -10.49 14.59 -1.82
N LEU A 113 -10.70 15.87 -2.14
CA LEU A 113 -12.04 16.49 -2.09
C LEU A 113 -13.01 15.82 -3.08
N GLU A 114 -12.56 15.53 -4.30
CA GLU A 114 -13.36 14.79 -5.29
C GLU A 114 -13.75 13.40 -4.79
N THR A 115 -12.83 12.72 -4.11
CA THR A 115 -13.08 11.41 -3.51
C THR A 115 -14.20 11.48 -2.46
N VAL A 116 -14.17 12.52 -1.62
CA VAL A 116 -15.17 12.77 -0.59
C VAL A 116 -16.52 13.14 -1.21
N ARG A 117 -16.55 13.98 -2.24
CA ARG A 117 -17.79 14.31 -2.96
C ARG A 117 -18.44 13.08 -3.56
N ARG A 118 -17.66 12.27 -4.28
CA ARG A 118 -18.15 10.99 -4.85
C ARG A 118 -18.63 10.02 -3.77
N ALA A 119 -18.04 10.06 -2.57
CA ALA A 119 -18.49 9.24 -1.44
C ALA A 119 -19.83 9.75 -0.86
N ASP A 120 -20.05 11.06 -0.81
CA ASP A 120 -21.33 11.64 -0.40
C ASP A 120 -22.43 11.37 -1.45
N GLU A 121 -22.11 11.40 -2.74
CA GLU A 121 -23.01 11.00 -3.83
C GLU A 121 -23.41 9.53 -3.72
N LEU A 122 -22.46 8.64 -3.43
CA LEU A 122 -22.72 7.21 -3.18
C LEU A 122 -23.64 7.04 -1.96
N ARG A 123 -23.44 7.82 -0.90
CA ARG A 123 -24.30 7.82 0.29
C ARG A 123 -25.72 8.27 -0.04
N LYS A 124 -25.87 9.29 -0.89
CA LYS A 124 -27.16 9.84 -1.33
C LYS A 124 -27.80 9.07 -2.48
N ARG A 125 -27.13 8.04 -3.02
CA ARG A 125 -27.54 7.28 -4.22
C ARG A 125 -27.84 8.20 -5.41
N GLN A 126 -27.02 9.24 -5.58
CA GLN A 126 -27.12 10.17 -6.70
C GLN A 126 -26.21 9.71 -7.85
N ASP A 127 -26.67 9.94 -9.08
CA ASP A 127 -25.98 9.48 -10.28
C ASP A 127 -24.66 10.25 -10.48
N THR A 128 -23.54 9.52 -10.57
CA THR A 128 -22.15 10.03 -10.68
C THR A 128 -21.81 10.52 -12.10
N SER A 129 -22.81 10.76 -12.94
CA SER A 129 -22.65 11.02 -14.38
C SER A 129 -22.22 12.46 -14.73
N GLN A 130 -22.17 13.39 -13.77
CA GLN A 130 -21.62 14.72 -14.01
C GLN A 130 -20.08 14.67 -14.07
N GLU A 131 -19.56 14.75 -15.29
CA GLU A 131 -18.13 14.94 -15.58
C GLU A 131 -17.66 16.29 -15.02
N LEU A 132 -17.09 16.25 -13.82
CA LEU A 132 -16.21 17.32 -13.35
C LEU A 132 -14.91 17.32 -14.21
N PRO A 133 -14.23 18.48 -14.36
CA PRO A 133 -13.04 18.60 -15.17
C PRO A 133 -12.02 17.53 -14.80
N LYS A 134 -11.37 16.91 -15.80
CA LYS A 134 -10.25 16.00 -15.56
C LYS A 134 -9.11 16.82 -14.94
N THR A 135 -8.93 16.68 -13.64
CA THR A 135 -7.80 17.23 -12.90
C THR A 135 -6.55 16.41 -13.22
N ASP A 136 -5.36 17.03 -13.25
CA ASP A 136 -4.08 16.34 -13.55
C ASP A 136 -3.66 15.30 -12.50
N GLU A 137 -4.46 15.08 -11.45
CA GLU A 137 -4.26 14.07 -10.40
C GLU A 137 -5.04 12.78 -10.72
N ASP A 138 -4.41 11.62 -10.51
CA ASP A 138 -5.00 10.30 -10.80
C ASP A 138 -6.40 10.15 -10.17
N SER A 139 -7.37 9.81 -11.02
CA SER A 139 -8.76 9.65 -10.64
C SER A 139 -8.94 8.60 -9.54
N ALA A 140 -9.60 9.00 -8.45
CA ALA A 140 -9.87 8.14 -7.32
C ALA A 140 -10.75 6.93 -7.68
N GLY A 141 -10.21 5.72 -7.50
CA GLY A 141 -10.89 4.46 -7.77
C GLY A 141 -12.12 4.21 -6.88
N PRO A 142 -12.98 3.23 -7.23
CA PRO A 142 -14.24 2.96 -6.53
C PRO A 142 -14.04 2.59 -5.05
N THR A 143 -12.91 1.96 -4.70
CA THR A 143 -12.62 1.60 -3.30
C THR A 143 -12.48 2.83 -2.43
N THR A 144 -11.81 3.90 -2.87
CA THR A 144 -11.58 5.09 -2.04
C THR A 144 -12.91 5.76 -1.66
N ARG A 145 -13.91 5.71 -2.55
CA ARG A 145 -15.27 6.22 -2.30
C ARG A 145 -15.96 5.45 -1.17
N VAL A 146 -15.89 4.12 -1.21
CA VAL A 146 -16.49 3.25 -0.18
C VAL A 146 -15.84 3.49 1.18
N PHE A 147 -14.52 3.69 1.23
CA PHE A 147 -13.80 4.00 2.47
C PHE A 147 -14.08 5.41 3.00
N ALA A 148 -14.32 6.40 2.14
CA ALA A 148 -14.62 7.76 2.55
C ALA A 148 -16.06 7.93 3.05
N ALA A 149 -17.03 7.13 2.56
CA ALA A 149 -18.46 7.31 2.87
C ALA A 149 -18.81 7.33 4.38
N PRO A 150 -18.26 6.43 5.24
CA PRO A 150 -18.48 6.51 6.69
C PRO A 150 -17.90 7.78 7.32
N VAL A 151 -16.76 8.26 6.80
CA VAL A 151 -16.10 9.47 7.29
C VAL A 151 -16.91 10.71 6.95
N VAL A 152 -17.52 10.75 5.76
CA VAL A 152 -18.49 11.79 5.39
C VAL A 152 -19.67 11.80 6.35
N ALA A 153 -20.27 10.64 6.63
CA ALA A 153 -21.40 10.54 7.54
C ALA A 153 -21.06 11.00 8.96
N ALA A 154 -19.90 10.61 9.49
CA ALA A 154 -19.44 11.08 10.80
C ALA A 154 -19.20 12.60 10.83
N SER A 155 -18.65 13.15 9.74
CA SER A 155 -18.40 14.59 9.60
C SER A 155 -19.70 15.39 9.52
N ASP A 156 -20.70 14.86 8.81
CA ASP A 156 -22.05 15.43 8.69
C ASP A 156 -22.74 15.54 10.06
N ILE A 157 -22.67 14.49 10.86
CA ILE A 157 -23.21 14.48 12.24
C ILE A 157 -22.47 15.52 13.11
N ALA A 158 -21.15 15.61 13.00
CA ALA A 158 -20.34 16.53 13.81
C ALA A 158 -20.56 18.01 13.48
N VAL A 159 -21.04 18.31 12.26
CA VAL A 159 -21.29 19.68 11.78
C VAL A 159 -22.79 20.06 11.87
N SER A 160 -23.67 19.08 12.08
CA SER A 160 -25.12 19.29 12.20
C SER A 160 -25.48 20.41 13.19
N GLY A 161 -26.28 21.37 12.73
CA GLY A 161 -26.69 22.55 13.51
C GLY A 161 -25.83 23.81 13.31
N ARG A 162 -24.83 23.80 12.41
CA ARG A 162 -24.04 24.99 12.05
C ARG A 162 -24.38 25.50 10.63
N SER A 163 -24.93 26.72 10.58
CA SER A 163 -24.99 27.65 9.44
C SER A 163 -25.75 27.24 8.16
N SER A 164 -25.60 28.02 7.09
CA SER A 164 -26.32 27.89 5.81
C SER A 164 -25.99 26.61 5.04
N ASP A 165 -26.91 26.09 4.22
CA ASP A 165 -26.76 24.82 3.46
C ASP A 165 -25.50 24.71 2.60
N ARG A 166 -24.93 25.84 2.16
CA ARG A 166 -23.70 25.86 1.35
C ARG A 166 -22.45 25.76 2.22
N GLU A 167 -22.40 26.48 3.34
CA GLU A 167 -21.29 26.44 4.29
C GLU A 167 -21.23 25.09 5.00
N HIS A 168 -22.38 24.52 5.37
CA HIS A 168 -22.46 23.19 5.96
C HIS A 168 -21.80 22.12 5.08
N ARG A 169 -22.15 22.08 3.79
CA ARG A 169 -21.54 21.14 2.83
C ARG A 169 -20.03 21.33 2.68
N TRP A 170 -19.58 22.58 2.56
CA TRP A 170 -18.15 22.90 2.42
C TRP A 170 -17.33 22.48 3.65
N LEU A 171 -17.89 22.65 4.86
CA LEU A 171 -17.26 22.20 6.12
C LEU A 171 -17.21 20.67 6.22
N VAL A 172 -18.29 19.98 5.85
CA VAL A 172 -18.33 18.50 5.86
C VAL A 172 -17.30 17.93 4.88
N GLU A 173 -17.22 18.46 3.66
CA GLU A 173 -16.26 18.01 2.64
C GLU A 173 -14.81 18.11 3.13
N GLN A 174 -14.41 19.26 3.69
CA GLN A 174 -13.05 19.44 4.19
C GLN A 174 -12.74 18.58 5.41
N ASN A 175 -13.66 18.50 6.38
CA ASN A 175 -13.45 17.71 7.58
C ASN A 175 -13.32 16.24 7.24
N ALA A 176 -14.17 15.74 6.34
CA ALA A 176 -14.09 14.37 5.86
C ALA A 176 -12.78 14.11 5.09
N ALA A 177 -12.37 15.01 4.19
CA ALA A 177 -11.11 14.88 3.45
C ALA A 177 -9.90 14.78 4.38
N ARG A 178 -9.84 15.66 5.39
CA ARG A 178 -8.79 15.66 6.41
C ARG A 178 -8.81 14.38 7.24
N ALA A 179 -9.98 13.98 7.75
CA ALA A 179 -10.13 12.78 8.56
C ALA A 179 -9.75 11.52 7.77
N THR A 180 -10.16 11.38 6.51
CA THR A 180 -9.77 10.25 5.65
C THR A 180 -8.25 10.20 5.44
N SER A 181 -7.59 11.34 5.25
CA SER A 181 -6.12 11.38 5.11
C SER A 181 -5.40 10.97 6.40
N VAL A 182 -5.86 11.47 7.55
CA VAL A 182 -5.30 11.10 8.86
C VAL A 182 -5.47 9.61 9.12
N LEU A 183 -6.65 9.04 8.84
CA LEU A 183 -6.93 7.61 9.01
C LEU A 183 -6.07 6.76 8.06
N ALA A 184 -5.85 7.20 6.82
CA ALA A 184 -4.99 6.49 5.87
C ALA A 184 -3.53 6.41 6.36
N HIS A 185 -2.96 7.53 6.83
CA HIS A 185 -1.61 7.53 7.40
C HIS A 185 -1.52 6.74 8.70
N LEU A 186 -2.54 6.83 9.57
CA LEU A 186 -2.62 6.01 10.78
C LEU A 186 -2.60 4.50 10.43
N ALA A 187 -3.32 4.10 9.39
CA ALA A 187 -3.34 2.72 8.92
C ALA A 187 -1.96 2.26 8.42
N VAL A 188 -1.19 3.13 7.75
CA VAL A 188 0.21 2.82 7.38
C VAL A 188 1.10 2.68 8.61
N VAL A 189 1.05 3.63 9.54
CA VAL A 189 1.86 3.63 10.78
C VAL A 189 1.61 2.38 11.61
N LEU A 190 0.34 2.07 11.88
CA LEU A 190 -0.04 0.86 12.60
C LEU A 190 0.32 -0.40 11.80
N GLY A 191 0.13 -0.37 10.49
CA GLY A 191 0.50 -1.46 9.59
C GLY A 191 2.00 -1.79 9.68
N LEU A 192 2.88 -0.79 9.59
CA LEU A 192 4.34 -0.96 9.71
C LEU A 192 4.75 -1.46 11.11
N TRP A 193 4.13 -0.94 12.16
CA TRP A 193 4.37 -1.41 13.53
C TRP A 193 3.97 -2.89 13.72
N PHE A 194 2.78 -3.28 13.27
CA PHE A 194 2.32 -4.67 13.29
C PHE A 194 3.13 -5.58 12.38
N LEU A 195 3.61 -5.06 11.24
CA LEU A 195 4.51 -5.78 10.34
C LEU A 195 5.81 -6.12 11.07
N GLY A 196 6.47 -5.17 11.72
CA GLY A 196 7.67 -5.45 12.51
C GLY A 196 7.41 -6.47 13.62
N LYS A 197 6.33 -6.28 14.39
CA LYS A 197 5.96 -7.17 15.50
C LYS A 197 5.67 -8.61 15.05
N ARG A 198 4.83 -8.80 14.02
CA ARG A 198 4.36 -10.13 13.59
C ARG A 198 5.29 -10.80 12.60
N LEU A 199 5.86 -10.02 11.68
CA LEU A 199 6.65 -10.53 10.58
C LEU A 199 8.12 -10.65 10.95
N PHE A 200 8.68 -9.62 11.58
CA PHE A 200 10.11 -9.57 11.91
C PHE A 200 10.42 -10.10 13.31
N GLY A 201 9.40 -10.20 14.18
CA GLY A 201 9.57 -10.62 15.57
C GLY A 201 10.20 -9.55 16.45
N ASP A 202 10.37 -8.32 15.94
CA ASP A 202 10.95 -7.20 16.67
C ASP A 202 10.04 -5.97 16.58
N VAL A 203 9.57 -5.54 17.75
CA VAL A 203 8.70 -4.37 17.90
C VAL A 203 9.49 -3.08 17.63
N ASN A 204 10.78 -3.04 17.96
CA ASN A 204 11.61 -1.86 17.77
C ASN A 204 11.78 -1.56 16.28
N SER A 205 12.10 -2.56 15.47
CA SER A 205 12.14 -2.42 14.00
C SER A 205 10.81 -1.94 13.41
N GLY A 206 9.68 -2.42 13.94
CA GLY A 206 8.34 -1.95 13.55
C GLY A 206 8.13 -0.46 13.81
N LEU A 207 8.52 -0.02 15.02
CA LEU A 207 8.47 1.37 15.42
C LEU A 207 9.42 2.23 14.59
N ALA A 208 10.64 1.74 14.34
CA ALA A 208 11.66 2.38 13.51
C ALA A 208 11.16 2.70 12.10
N MET A 209 10.51 1.72 11.46
CA MET A 209 9.90 1.90 10.14
C MET A 209 8.80 2.96 10.16
N ALA A 210 7.93 2.93 11.17
CA ALA A 210 6.85 3.91 11.32
C ALA A 210 7.40 5.33 11.56
N THR A 211 8.42 5.48 12.41
CA THR A 211 9.08 6.77 12.64
C THR A 211 9.75 7.28 11.36
N LEU A 212 10.48 6.42 10.63
CA LEU A 212 11.16 6.84 9.41
C LEU A 212 10.16 7.20 8.30
N TYR A 213 9.05 6.46 8.17
CA TYR A 213 7.95 6.83 7.27
C TYR A 213 7.47 8.25 7.55
N LEU A 214 7.13 8.55 8.80
CA LEU A 214 6.61 9.86 9.19
C LEU A 214 7.66 10.98 9.07
N LEU A 215 8.93 10.69 9.31
CA LEU A 215 10.00 11.68 9.18
C LEU A 215 10.31 12.01 7.72
N LEU A 216 10.18 11.06 6.79
CA LEU A 216 10.60 11.29 5.41
C LEU A 216 9.86 12.47 4.77
N PRO A 217 10.56 13.45 4.17
CA PRO A 217 9.93 14.67 3.66
C PRO A 217 8.80 14.42 2.63
N CYS A 218 8.89 13.32 1.88
CA CYS A 218 7.86 12.94 0.92
C CYS A 218 6.49 12.66 1.56
N THR A 219 6.43 12.14 2.80
CA THR A 219 5.15 11.94 3.50
C THR A 219 4.52 13.24 3.94
N ALA A 220 5.32 14.26 4.27
CA ALA A 220 4.83 15.59 4.60
C ALA A 220 4.35 16.37 3.37
N ILE A 221 5.00 16.19 2.22
CA ILE A 221 4.61 16.84 0.95
C ILE A 221 3.24 16.33 0.50
N ASP A 222 3.03 15.01 0.49
CA ASP A 222 1.80 14.39 0.00
C ASP A 222 0.85 13.97 1.15
N VAL A 223 0.92 14.65 2.30
CA VAL A 223 0.19 14.26 3.52
C VAL A 223 -1.34 14.22 3.32
N GLY A 224 -1.87 15.07 2.43
CA GLY A 224 -3.30 15.18 2.14
C GLY A 224 -3.81 14.26 1.02
N LYS A 225 -2.92 13.58 0.27
CA LYS A 225 -3.29 12.81 -0.93
C LYS A 225 -3.66 11.36 -0.60
N VAL A 226 -4.92 11.15 -0.23
CA VAL A 226 -5.45 9.84 0.19
C VAL A 226 -5.24 8.76 -0.87
N ASN A 227 -5.40 9.12 -2.15
CA ASN A 227 -5.33 8.18 -3.28
C ASN A 227 -3.97 7.47 -3.39
N HIS A 228 -2.88 8.10 -2.92
CA HIS A 228 -1.55 7.50 -2.95
C HIS A 228 -1.22 6.71 -1.68
N VAL A 229 -1.81 7.06 -0.53
CA VAL A 229 -1.52 6.44 0.78
C VAL A 229 -2.35 5.18 0.99
N LEU A 230 -3.64 5.22 0.66
CA LEU A 230 -4.58 4.12 0.93
C LEU A 230 -4.17 2.78 0.29
N PRO A 231 -3.79 2.69 -1.01
CA PRO A 231 -3.34 1.42 -1.59
C PRO A 231 -2.13 0.85 -0.84
N ALA A 232 -1.16 1.71 -0.51
CA ALA A 232 0.03 1.28 0.22
C ALA A 232 -0.34 0.75 1.61
N ALA A 233 -1.26 1.41 2.32
CA ALA A 233 -1.78 0.95 3.61
C ALA A 233 -2.42 -0.44 3.50
N LEU A 234 -3.30 -0.64 2.51
CA LEU A 234 -3.98 -1.92 2.27
C LEU A 234 -2.97 -3.04 1.96
N ILE A 235 -1.94 -2.77 1.15
CA ILE A 235 -0.91 -3.76 0.84
C ILE A 235 -0.07 -4.10 2.07
N VAL A 236 0.30 -3.11 2.90
CA VAL A 236 1.00 -3.37 4.18
C VAL A 236 0.16 -4.27 5.08
N TRP A 237 -1.15 -4.00 5.21
CA TRP A 237 -2.05 -4.86 5.98
C TRP A 237 -2.23 -6.25 5.35
N ALA A 238 -2.19 -6.37 4.02
CA ALA A 238 -2.19 -7.67 3.34
C ALA A 238 -0.94 -8.49 3.71
N PHE A 239 0.23 -7.85 3.85
CA PHE A 239 1.42 -8.49 4.39
C PHE A 239 1.28 -8.86 5.87
N VAL A 240 0.67 -8.02 6.70
CA VAL A 240 0.40 -8.36 8.11
C VAL A 240 -0.54 -9.58 8.22
N ALA A 241 -1.45 -9.73 7.27
CA ALA A 241 -2.41 -10.83 7.17
C ALA A 241 -1.99 -11.95 6.19
N TYR A 242 -0.70 -12.05 5.83
CA TYR A 242 -0.25 -12.96 4.77
C TYR A 242 -0.58 -14.43 5.02
N ARG A 243 -0.72 -14.85 6.29
CA ARG A 243 -1.07 -16.24 6.66
C ARG A 243 -2.51 -16.62 6.31
N SER A 244 -3.38 -15.64 6.11
CA SER A 244 -4.79 -15.83 5.75
C SER A 244 -5.03 -15.39 4.30
N PRO A 245 -5.06 -16.31 3.32
CA PRO A 245 -5.20 -15.94 1.90
C PRO A 245 -6.51 -15.19 1.60
N LEU A 246 -7.57 -15.43 2.38
CA LEU A 246 -8.84 -14.71 2.26
C LEU A 246 -8.71 -13.23 2.63
N ILE A 247 -8.10 -12.93 3.79
CA ILE A 247 -7.94 -11.54 4.24
C ILE A 247 -6.94 -10.80 3.35
N ALA A 248 -5.83 -11.44 3.00
CA ALA A 248 -4.84 -10.85 2.10
C ALA A 248 -5.42 -10.59 0.70
N GLY A 249 -6.21 -11.54 0.15
CA GLY A 249 -6.90 -11.38 -1.13
C GLY A 249 -7.95 -10.28 -1.10
N GLY A 250 -8.71 -10.17 -0.02
CA GLY A 250 -9.68 -9.08 0.17
C GLY A 250 -9.00 -7.71 0.22
N LEU A 251 -7.94 -7.56 1.02
CA LEU A 251 -7.18 -6.31 1.11
C LEU A 251 -6.51 -5.94 -0.21
N MET A 252 -5.95 -6.92 -0.93
CA MET A 252 -5.33 -6.70 -2.24
C MET A 252 -6.38 -6.33 -3.30
N GLY A 253 -7.56 -6.94 -3.27
CA GLY A 253 -8.68 -6.58 -4.15
C GLY A 253 -9.16 -5.16 -3.91
N LEU A 254 -9.24 -4.74 -2.64
CA LEU A 254 -9.54 -3.35 -2.28
C LEU A 254 -8.46 -2.40 -2.81
N ALA A 255 -7.19 -2.75 -2.67
CA ALA A 255 -6.07 -1.95 -3.20
C ALA A 255 -6.13 -1.80 -4.73
N CYS A 256 -6.46 -2.87 -5.47
CA CYS A 256 -6.67 -2.81 -6.92
C CYS A 256 -7.84 -1.89 -7.31
N GLY A 257 -8.84 -1.76 -6.45
CA GLY A 257 -9.94 -0.82 -6.65
C GLY A 257 -9.62 0.63 -6.26
N THR A 258 -8.43 0.93 -5.72
CA THR A 258 -8.00 2.33 -5.52
C THR A 258 -7.16 2.85 -6.68
N LEU A 259 -6.19 2.08 -7.18
CA LEU A 259 -5.28 2.42 -8.29
C LEU A 259 -4.90 1.18 -9.11
N LEU A 260 -4.31 1.38 -10.30
CA LEU A 260 -3.94 0.29 -11.21
C LEU A 260 -2.74 -0.54 -10.73
N PHE A 261 -1.73 0.05 -10.10
CA PHE A 261 -0.47 -0.64 -9.83
C PHE A 261 -0.56 -1.92 -8.96
N PRO A 262 -1.47 -2.06 -7.97
CA PRO A 262 -1.60 -3.29 -7.18
C PRO A 262 -2.03 -4.49 -8.03
N LEU A 263 -2.64 -4.26 -9.21
CA LEU A 263 -2.99 -5.32 -10.15
C LEU A 263 -1.77 -6.16 -10.57
N PHE A 264 -0.60 -5.51 -10.73
CA PHE A 264 0.64 -6.19 -11.07
C PHE A 264 1.18 -7.08 -9.94
N LEU A 265 0.68 -6.94 -8.71
CA LEU A 265 1.05 -7.79 -7.59
C LEU A 265 0.25 -9.11 -7.57
N LEU A 266 -0.94 -9.15 -8.17
CA LEU A 266 -1.84 -10.32 -8.08
C LEU A 266 -1.19 -11.62 -8.58
N PRO A 267 -0.50 -11.66 -9.73
CA PRO A 267 0.14 -12.89 -10.20
C PRO A 267 1.23 -13.39 -9.23
N LEU A 268 2.04 -12.48 -8.70
CA LEU A 268 3.10 -12.79 -7.73
C LEU A 268 2.51 -13.44 -6.46
N TRP A 269 1.44 -12.86 -5.92
CA TRP A 269 0.75 -13.33 -4.72
C TRP A 269 0.00 -14.65 -4.94
N ALA A 270 -0.66 -14.82 -6.08
CA ALA A 270 -1.32 -16.07 -6.44
C ALA A 270 -0.30 -17.23 -6.51
N VAL A 271 0.86 -17.01 -7.15
CA VAL A 271 1.94 -18.00 -7.20
C VAL A 271 2.53 -18.26 -5.81
N PHE A 272 2.67 -17.24 -4.96
CA PHE A 272 3.17 -17.40 -3.58
C PHE A 272 2.29 -18.34 -2.73
N TYR A 273 0.97 -18.22 -2.83
CA TYR A 273 0.05 -19.11 -2.10
C TYR A 273 -0.03 -20.53 -2.68
N GLY A 274 0.41 -20.73 -3.92
CA GLY A 274 0.44 -22.04 -4.57
C GLY A 274 -0.94 -22.70 -4.69
N LYS A 275 -0.96 -24.00 -5.01
CA LYS A 275 -2.19 -24.74 -5.34
C LYS A 275 -3.23 -24.78 -4.20
N GLN A 276 -2.79 -24.73 -2.94
CA GLN A 276 -3.69 -24.88 -1.78
C GLN A 276 -4.30 -23.54 -1.32
N GLY A 277 -3.58 -22.43 -1.50
CA GLY A 277 -4.03 -21.11 -1.04
C GLY A 277 -4.50 -20.16 -2.14
N ALA A 278 -4.07 -20.35 -3.40
CA ALA A 278 -4.39 -19.45 -4.50
C ALA A 278 -5.91 -19.37 -4.77
N GLY A 279 -6.62 -20.50 -4.70
CA GLY A 279 -8.07 -20.51 -4.89
C GLY A 279 -8.82 -19.63 -3.88
N ARG A 280 -8.42 -19.67 -2.60
CA ARG A 280 -8.99 -18.82 -1.55
C ARG A 280 -8.66 -17.34 -1.78
N PHE A 281 -7.41 -17.06 -2.16
CA PHE A 281 -6.97 -15.69 -2.48
C PHE A 281 -7.77 -15.10 -3.65
N VAL A 282 -7.90 -15.84 -4.75
CA VAL A 282 -8.64 -15.42 -5.95
C VAL A 282 -10.14 -15.31 -5.66
N ALA A 283 -10.71 -16.22 -4.86
CA ALA A 283 -12.11 -16.13 -4.46
C ALA A 283 -12.39 -14.85 -3.64
N ALA A 284 -11.52 -14.50 -2.70
CA ALA A 284 -11.65 -13.25 -1.94
C ALA A 284 -11.50 -12.01 -2.82
N LEU A 285 -10.55 -12.03 -3.77
CA LEU A 285 -10.39 -10.98 -4.77
C LEU A 285 -11.67 -10.81 -5.61
N GLY A 286 -12.23 -11.92 -6.11
CA GLY A 286 -13.47 -11.93 -6.89
C GLY A 286 -14.67 -11.43 -6.09
N ALA A 287 -14.77 -11.81 -4.82
CA ALA A 287 -15.82 -11.33 -3.91
C ALA A 287 -15.74 -9.80 -3.72
N VAL A 288 -14.54 -9.25 -3.49
CA VAL A 288 -14.36 -7.80 -3.39
C VAL A 288 -14.68 -7.10 -4.70
N ALA A 289 -14.22 -7.64 -5.83
CA ALA A 289 -14.55 -7.10 -7.15
C ALA A 289 -16.07 -7.09 -7.39
N ALA A 290 -16.79 -8.14 -6.99
CA ALA A 290 -18.24 -8.19 -7.07
C ALA A 290 -18.93 -7.16 -6.17
N VAL A 291 -18.43 -6.94 -4.95
CA VAL A 291 -18.95 -5.90 -4.04
C VAL A 291 -18.74 -4.50 -4.61
N LEU A 292 -17.56 -4.21 -5.18
CA LEU A 292 -17.28 -2.93 -5.83
C LEU A 292 -18.11 -2.73 -7.11
N ALA A 293 -18.31 -3.80 -7.89
CA ALA A 293 -19.19 -3.75 -9.06
C ALA A 293 -20.66 -3.53 -8.64
N ALA A 294 -21.11 -4.19 -7.56
CA ALA A 294 -22.45 -4.02 -7.01
C ALA A 294 -22.67 -2.60 -6.46
N SER A 295 -21.67 -1.99 -5.81
CA SER A 295 -21.79 -0.60 -5.36
C SER A 295 -21.90 0.39 -6.54
N LEU A 296 -21.19 0.12 -7.64
CA LEU A 296 -21.34 0.88 -8.89
C LEU A 296 -22.72 0.64 -9.54
N LEU A 297 -23.22 -0.60 -9.58
CA LEU A 297 -24.56 -0.91 -10.08
C LEU A 297 -25.66 -0.14 -9.32
N LEU A 298 -25.54 -0.06 -8.00
CA LEU A 298 -26.50 0.64 -7.15
C LEU A 298 -26.45 2.18 -7.29
N THR A 299 -25.40 2.72 -7.92
CA THR A 299 -25.22 4.16 -8.14
C THR A 299 -25.39 4.59 -9.60
N SER A 300 -25.42 3.64 -10.54
CA SER A 300 -25.68 3.92 -11.96
C SER A 300 -27.17 3.99 -12.27
N ALA A 301 -27.62 5.04 -12.96
CA ALA A 301 -29.00 5.14 -13.44
C ALA A 301 -29.28 4.20 -14.63
N ASP A 302 -28.29 3.98 -15.50
CA ASP A 302 -28.44 3.24 -16.76
C ASP A 302 -27.30 2.22 -16.98
N SER A 303 -27.57 1.18 -17.79
CA SER A 303 -26.56 0.19 -18.20
C SER A 303 -25.37 0.83 -18.94
N HIS A 304 -25.61 1.89 -19.69
CA HIS A 304 -24.54 2.65 -20.36
C HIS A 304 -23.66 3.39 -19.35
N SER A 305 -24.26 4.05 -18.35
CA SER A 305 -23.55 4.72 -17.25
C SER A 305 -22.75 3.72 -16.41
N PHE A 306 -23.27 2.52 -16.17
CA PHE A 306 -22.55 1.43 -15.50
C PHE A 306 -21.28 1.01 -16.24
N THR A 307 -21.38 0.73 -17.55
CA THR A 307 -20.21 0.32 -18.34
C THR A 307 -19.17 1.44 -18.44
N LYS A 308 -19.61 2.70 -18.54
CA LYS A 308 -18.74 3.88 -18.52
C LYS A 308 -18.03 4.03 -17.17
N GLN A 309 -18.74 3.83 -16.05
CA GLN A 309 -18.17 3.89 -14.71
C GLN A 309 -17.18 2.75 -14.43
N ILE A 310 -17.45 1.52 -14.88
CA ILE A 310 -16.46 0.43 -14.77
C ILE A 310 -15.23 0.74 -15.60
N ARG A 311 -15.40 1.13 -16.88
CA ARG A 311 -14.26 1.41 -17.76
C ARG A 311 -13.46 2.61 -17.26
N GLY A 312 -14.12 3.64 -16.73
CA GLY A 312 -13.50 4.83 -16.14
C GLY A 312 -12.97 4.64 -14.72
N SER A 313 -13.31 3.54 -14.04
CA SER A 313 -12.81 3.24 -12.69
C SER A 313 -11.34 2.83 -12.67
N ILE A 314 -10.84 2.34 -13.81
CA ILE A 314 -9.45 1.97 -14.02
C ILE A 314 -8.87 2.96 -15.04
N ASP A 315 -7.76 3.61 -14.69
CA ASP A 315 -7.10 4.53 -15.60
C ASP A 315 -6.30 3.79 -16.68
N TRP A 316 -7.00 3.33 -17.72
CA TRP A 316 -6.41 2.67 -18.88
C TRP A 316 -5.55 3.63 -19.73
N SER A 317 -5.68 4.95 -19.55
CA SER A 317 -4.88 5.93 -20.28
C SER A 317 -3.39 5.76 -19.99
N SER A 318 -3.06 5.29 -18.77
CA SER A 318 -1.70 4.98 -18.35
C SER A 318 -0.97 3.94 -19.22
N LEU A 319 -1.73 3.06 -19.88
CA LEU A 319 -1.20 2.04 -20.79
C LEU A 319 -1.20 2.50 -22.25
N THR A 320 -1.92 3.56 -22.60
CA THR A 320 -1.98 4.08 -23.96
C THR A 320 -0.74 4.92 -24.29
N LEU A 321 -0.21 4.75 -25.50
CA LEU A 321 1.00 5.46 -25.96
C LEU A 321 0.74 6.89 -26.45
N GLY A 322 -0.52 7.23 -26.76
CA GLY A 322 -0.91 8.51 -27.37
C GLY A 322 -1.55 9.51 -26.41
N GLY A 323 -1.49 9.30 -25.10
CA GLY A 323 -2.00 10.27 -24.12
C GLY A 323 -0.97 11.35 -23.78
N ASP A 324 -1.44 12.55 -23.43
CA ASP A 324 -0.60 13.62 -22.88
C ASP A 324 0.12 13.11 -21.62
N ALA A 325 1.42 12.86 -21.74
CA ALA A 325 2.25 12.46 -20.61
C ALA A 325 2.65 13.71 -19.83
N ALA A 326 2.36 13.75 -18.54
CA ALA A 326 2.84 14.78 -17.62
C ALA A 326 4.04 14.23 -16.83
N GLY A 327 5.11 14.99 -16.62
CA GLY A 327 6.28 14.56 -15.84
C GLY A 327 7.46 14.07 -16.69
N PHE A 328 8.24 13.07 -16.23
CA PHE A 328 9.49 12.68 -16.91
C PHE A 328 9.32 12.38 -18.40
N TRP A 329 8.21 11.73 -18.76
CA TRP A 329 7.91 11.33 -20.13
C TRP A 329 7.31 12.45 -21.00
N SER A 330 7.02 13.64 -20.45
CA SER A 330 6.45 14.76 -21.23
C SER A 330 7.42 15.31 -22.27
N SER A 331 8.72 15.22 -22.01
CA SER A 331 9.78 15.77 -22.85
C SER A 331 10.19 14.83 -24.00
N TYR A 332 9.69 13.61 -24.02
CA TYR A 332 10.08 12.57 -24.97
C TYR A 332 8.86 12.08 -25.76
N SER A 333 9.07 11.57 -26.98
CA SER A 333 8.00 10.87 -27.68
C SER A 333 7.59 9.61 -26.92
N GLY A 334 6.30 9.28 -26.97
CA GLY A 334 5.74 8.11 -26.25
C GLY A 334 6.41 6.77 -26.62
N GLU A 335 7.09 6.71 -27.77
CA GLU A 335 7.82 5.53 -28.26
C GLU A 335 9.01 5.15 -27.36
N TYR A 336 9.72 6.12 -26.77
CA TYR A 336 10.85 5.86 -25.88
C TYR A 336 10.44 5.17 -24.57
N ARG A 337 9.14 5.17 -24.25
CA ARG A 337 8.59 4.47 -23.09
C ARG A 337 8.48 2.96 -23.31
N ILE A 338 8.38 2.51 -24.56
CA ILE A 338 8.14 1.09 -24.91
C ILE A 338 9.24 0.17 -24.36
N PRO A 339 10.55 0.45 -24.53
CA PRO A 339 11.60 -0.40 -23.98
C PRO A 339 11.53 -0.55 -22.45
N VAL A 340 11.17 0.52 -21.73
CA VAL A 340 11.04 0.49 -20.26
C VAL A 340 9.83 -0.34 -19.84
N MET A 341 8.70 -0.21 -20.55
CA MET A 341 7.52 -1.06 -20.33
C MET A 341 7.82 -2.54 -20.60
N VAL A 342 8.53 -2.85 -21.69
CA VAL A 342 8.95 -4.22 -22.01
C VAL A 342 9.87 -4.77 -20.92
N ALA A 343 10.88 -3.99 -20.50
CA ALA A 343 11.77 -4.38 -19.40
C ALA A 343 10.99 -4.63 -18.09
N PHE A 344 10.00 -3.80 -17.79
CA PHE A 344 9.11 -3.98 -16.65
C PHE A 344 8.29 -5.27 -16.74
N ILE A 345 7.69 -5.59 -17.90
CA ILE A 345 6.91 -6.82 -18.09
C ILE A 345 7.82 -8.05 -17.95
N VAL A 346 9.02 -8.01 -18.54
CA VAL A 346 10.02 -9.08 -18.40
C VAL A 346 10.40 -9.25 -16.93
N MET A 347 10.69 -8.16 -16.21
CA MET A 347 10.95 -8.17 -14.78
C MET A 347 9.77 -8.77 -14.00
N LEU A 348 8.54 -8.35 -14.28
CA LEU A 348 7.33 -8.85 -13.64
C LEU A 348 7.18 -10.36 -13.81
N LEU A 349 7.39 -10.88 -15.02
CA LEU A 349 7.34 -12.32 -15.30
C LEU A 349 8.45 -13.07 -14.56
N ILE A 350 9.69 -12.57 -14.60
CA ILE A 350 10.83 -13.18 -13.91
C ILE A 350 10.56 -13.25 -12.41
N LEU A 351 10.19 -12.14 -11.76
CA LEU A 351 9.94 -12.10 -10.32
C LEU A 351 8.69 -12.88 -9.91
N THR A 352 7.75 -13.08 -10.83
CA THR A 352 6.53 -13.88 -10.61
C THR A 352 6.79 -15.37 -10.71
N PHE A 353 7.65 -15.85 -11.61
CA PHE A 353 7.86 -17.29 -11.79
C PHE A 353 9.16 -17.82 -11.17
N LEU A 354 10.14 -16.93 -10.92
CA LEU A 354 11.41 -17.25 -10.29
C LEU A 354 11.54 -16.51 -8.94
N PRO A 355 12.07 -17.17 -7.90
CA PRO A 355 12.33 -18.61 -7.77
C PRO A 355 11.03 -19.43 -7.63
N ARG A 356 11.08 -20.73 -7.98
CA ARG A 356 9.92 -21.64 -7.93
C ARG A 356 9.33 -21.81 -6.53
N GLN A 357 10.17 -21.85 -5.51
CA GLN A 357 9.74 -21.87 -4.11
C GLN A 357 9.90 -20.46 -3.56
N LYS A 358 8.77 -19.81 -3.25
CA LYS A 358 8.77 -18.44 -2.75
C LYS A 358 8.65 -18.44 -1.24
N ASN A 359 9.62 -17.79 -0.61
CA ASN A 359 9.58 -17.38 0.78
C ASN A 359 8.99 -15.98 0.89
N LEU A 360 8.66 -15.59 2.11
CA LEU A 360 8.16 -14.25 2.40
C LEU A 360 9.16 -13.14 2.03
N GLU A 361 10.47 -13.39 2.12
CA GLU A 361 11.50 -12.44 1.66
C GLU A 361 11.35 -12.11 0.17
N HIS A 362 11.11 -13.15 -0.64
CA HIS A 362 10.88 -13.00 -2.07
C HIS A 362 9.57 -12.27 -2.32
N LEU A 363 8.49 -12.61 -1.60
CA LEU A 363 7.22 -11.91 -1.75
C LEU A 363 7.35 -10.41 -1.45
N LEU A 364 7.94 -10.07 -0.30
CA LEU A 364 8.12 -8.68 0.12
C LEU A 364 9.06 -7.92 -0.84
N GLY A 365 10.22 -8.50 -1.15
CA GLY A 365 11.22 -7.87 -2.01
C GLY A 365 10.72 -7.69 -3.45
N HIS A 366 10.12 -8.72 -4.04
CA HIS A 366 9.61 -8.68 -5.40
C HIS A 366 8.38 -7.77 -5.52
N SER A 367 7.50 -7.75 -4.51
CA SER A 367 6.37 -6.81 -4.51
C SER A 367 6.87 -5.37 -4.49
N THR A 368 7.84 -5.04 -3.62
CA THR A 368 8.45 -3.71 -3.61
C THR A 368 9.13 -3.38 -4.94
N ALA A 369 9.88 -4.30 -5.54
CA ALA A 369 10.54 -4.09 -6.83
C ALA A 369 9.53 -3.85 -7.97
N ILE A 370 8.40 -4.56 -7.97
CA ILE A 370 7.32 -4.33 -8.94
C ILE A 370 6.73 -2.92 -8.76
N VAL A 371 6.39 -2.49 -7.53
CA VAL A 371 5.83 -1.15 -7.30
C VAL A 371 6.84 -0.02 -7.58
N VAL A 372 8.13 -0.24 -7.32
CA VAL A 372 9.17 0.72 -7.72
C VAL A 372 9.33 0.74 -9.24
N GLY A 373 9.33 -0.43 -9.88
CA GLY A 373 9.46 -0.54 -11.33
C GLY A 373 8.29 0.06 -12.11
N THR A 374 7.07 0.07 -11.55
CA THR A 374 5.92 0.73 -12.20
C THR A 374 6.14 2.23 -12.37
N GLN A 375 6.84 2.88 -11.44
CA GLN A 375 7.11 4.32 -11.50
C GLN A 375 7.96 4.73 -12.71
N LEU A 376 8.81 3.84 -13.20
CA LEU A 376 9.74 4.16 -14.28
C LEU A 376 9.05 4.26 -15.65
N TRP A 377 7.91 3.62 -15.84
CA TRP A 377 7.18 3.68 -17.11
C TRP A 377 5.82 4.37 -17.02
N TYR A 378 5.36 4.74 -15.83
CA TYR A 378 4.07 5.41 -15.65
C TYR A 378 4.06 6.78 -16.37
N PRO A 379 3.05 7.09 -17.21
CA PRO A 379 3.07 8.31 -18.01
C PRO A 379 2.85 9.57 -17.20
N GLN A 380 1.94 9.55 -16.22
CA GLN A 380 1.62 10.71 -15.40
C GLN A 380 2.60 10.78 -14.22
N GLN A 381 3.30 11.91 -14.09
CA GLN A 381 4.22 12.24 -13.00
C GLN A 381 5.20 11.10 -12.64
N GLY A 382 5.68 10.33 -13.63
CA GLY A 382 6.54 9.16 -13.39
C GLY A 382 7.70 9.46 -12.43
N GLY A 383 7.76 8.72 -11.31
CA GLY A 383 8.77 8.89 -10.26
C GLY A 383 8.35 9.74 -9.06
N THR A 384 7.21 10.45 -9.09
CA THR A 384 6.74 11.26 -7.95
C THR A 384 5.93 10.46 -6.94
N TYR A 385 5.33 9.32 -7.31
CA TYR A 385 4.42 8.55 -6.45
C TYR A 385 5.16 7.66 -5.44
N VAL A 386 6.01 8.29 -4.65
CA VAL A 386 6.88 7.66 -3.66
C VAL A 386 6.08 6.87 -2.63
N LEU A 387 4.92 7.39 -2.23
CA LEU A 387 4.07 6.80 -1.20
C LEU A 387 3.53 5.41 -1.57
N TRP A 388 3.49 5.04 -2.86
CA TRP A 388 3.01 3.73 -3.28
C TRP A 388 3.94 2.61 -2.82
N TYR A 389 5.25 2.82 -2.96
CA TYR A 389 6.26 1.82 -2.60
C TYR A 389 6.91 2.11 -1.25
N LEU A 390 6.86 3.33 -0.71
CA LEU A 390 7.64 3.71 0.45
C LEU A 390 7.44 2.80 1.67
N PRO A 391 6.21 2.46 2.12
CA PRO A 391 6.03 1.57 3.26
C PRO A 391 6.64 0.18 3.03
N LEU A 392 6.52 -0.36 1.81
CA LEU A 392 7.10 -1.65 1.44
C LEU A 392 8.63 -1.57 1.28
N LEU A 393 9.15 -0.45 0.81
CA LEU A 393 10.57 -0.18 0.73
C LEU A 393 11.18 -0.13 2.14
N LEU A 394 10.54 0.55 3.08
CA LEU A 394 10.95 0.56 4.48
C LEU A 394 10.91 -0.84 5.08
N ALA A 395 9.85 -1.61 4.81
CA ALA A 395 9.79 -3.01 5.20
C ALA A 395 10.97 -3.83 4.63
N VAL A 396 11.32 -3.64 3.35
CA VAL A 396 12.50 -4.30 2.77
C VAL A 396 13.78 -3.78 3.40
N VAL A 397 13.93 -2.49 3.71
CA VAL A 397 15.15 -1.94 4.33
C VAL A 397 15.36 -2.52 5.73
N PHE A 398 14.32 -2.56 6.57
CA PHE A 398 14.42 -2.99 7.96
C PHE A 398 14.27 -4.50 8.18
N ARG A 399 13.89 -5.30 7.17
CA ARG A 399 13.68 -6.74 7.36
C ARG A 399 14.95 -7.46 7.86
N PRO A 400 14.80 -8.36 8.86
CA PRO A 400 15.79 -9.39 9.13
C PRO A 400 15.75 -10.48 8.05
N LYS A 401 16.55 -11.53 8.19
CA LYS A 401 16.40 -12.73 7.35
C LYS A 401 15.11 -13.45 7.72
N LEU A 402 14.17 -13.55 6.78
CA LEU A 402 12.89 -14.25 6.84
C LEU A 402 12.90 -15.55 6.00
N THR A 403 14.07 -16.11 5.71
CA THR A 403 14.22 -17.34 4.90
C THR A 403 13.44 -18.54 5.45
N SER A 404 13.15 -18.58 6.76
CA SER A 404 12.38 -19.64 7.41
C SER A 404 10.86 -19.47 7.29
N GLN A 405 10.37 -18.34 6.79
CA GLN A 405 8.93 -18.07 6.66
C GLN A 405 8.42 -18.43 5.26
N THR A 406 7.84 -19.62 5.17
CA THR A 406 7.20 -20.16 3.96
C THR A 406 5.68 -19.88 3.95
N PRO A 407 5.01 -19.98 2.80
CA PRO A 407 3.55 -19.91 2.74
C PRO A 407 2.88 -20.90 3.71
N PRO A 408 1.72 -20.53 4.29
CA PRO A 408 1.03 -21.38 5.26
C PRO A 408 0.56 -22.68 4.60
N VAL A 409 0.89 -23.82 5.21
CA VAL A 409 0.32 -25.11 4.82
C VAL A 409 -1.12 -25.15 5.34
N ILE A 410 -2.09 -25.19 4.43
CA ILE A 410 -3.49 -25.29 4.80
C ILE A 410 -3.80 -26.77 4.97
N VAL A 411 -3.77 -27.24 6.22
CA VAL A 411 -4.22 -28.61 6.54
C VAL A 411 -5.75 -28.63 6.39
N PRO A 412 -6.33 -29.53 5.57
CA PRO A 412 -7.78 -29.69 5.51
C PRO A 412 -8.30 -30.06 6.90
N ALA A 413 -9.49 -29.56 7.25
CA ALA A 413 -10.10 -29.82 8.56
C ALA A 413 -10.14 -31.33 8.83
N ARG A 414 -9.80 -31.72 10.07
CA ARG A 414 -9.66 -33.11 10.55
C ARG A 414 -11.02 -33.82 10.69
N SER A 415 -11.88 -33.75 9.66
CA SER A 415 -13.24 -34.29 9.66
C SER A 415 -13.47 -35.39 8.61
N GLU A 416 -12.50 -35.71 7.74
CA GLU A 416 -12.64 -36.84 6.79
C GLU A 416 -11.81 -38.08 7.18
N GLU A 417 -10.69 -37.92 7.90
CA GLU A 417 -9.87 -39.08 8.31
C GLU A 417 -10.52 -39.93 9.41
N GLN A 418 -11.35 -39.34 10.28
CA GLN A 418 -12.05 -40.09 11.33
C GLN A 418 -13.24 -40.90 10.82
N GLN A 419 -13.76 -40.62 9.61
CA GLN A 419 -14.85 -41.42 9.02
C GLN A 419 -14.35 -42.71 8.35
N LEU A 420 -13.07 -42.80 7.98
CA LEU A 420 -12.47 -44.00 7.40
C LEU A 420 -11.88 -44.95 8.45
N THR A 421 -11.81 -44.54 9.72
CA THR A 421 -11.35 -45.38 10.84
C THR A 421 -12.46 -45.62 11.86
N MET A 422 -13.62 -46.12 11.43
CA MET A 422 -14.47 -46.88 12.37
C MET A 422 -13.92 -48.31 12.44
N PRO A 423 -13.41 -48.78 13.60
CA PRO A 423 -13.06 -50.17 13.76
C PRO A 423 -14.35 -51.00 13.75
N THR A 424 -14.41 -51.95 12.82
CA THR A 424 -15.40 -53.03 12.74
C THR A 424 -15.31 -53.93 13.97
N ARG A 425 -15.82 -53.46 15.13
CA ARG A 425 -16.04 -54.25 16.34
C ARG A 425 -17.35 -53.83 17.00
N MET A 426 -18.45 -54.00 16.29
CA MET A 426 -19.70 -54.46 16.90
C MET A 426 -19.92 -55.89 16.41
N PHE A 427 -20.43 -56.74 17.29
CA PHE A 427 -20.58 -58.20 17.16
C PHE A 427 -19.39 -59.05 17.61
N ALA A 428 -19.12 -59.08 18.91
CA ALA A 428 -18.66 -60.29 19.59
C ALA A 428 -18.99 -60.27 21.08
N GLY A 429 -19.97 -61.10 21.48
CA GLY A 429 -19.83 -61.97 22.65
C GLY A 429 -20.01 -61.36 24.04
N MET A 430 -21.27 -61.10 24.39
CA MET A 430 -21.72 -60.95 25.76
C MET A 430 -21.81 -62.34 26.42
N THR A 431 -20.82 -62.76 27.22
CA THR A 431 -20.97 -63.83 28.22
C THR A 431 -19.95 -63.65 29.35
N TRP A 432 -20.40 -63.09 30.47
CA TRP A 432 -19.66 -63.03 31.73
C TRP A 432 -20.31 -64.04 32.69
N PHE A 433 -19.70 -65.21 32.87
CA PHE A 433 -20.06 -66.15 33.94
C PHE A 433 -18.82 -66.88 34.49
N ARG A 434 -18.43 -66.47 35.70
CA ARG A 434 -18.11 -67.32 36.88
C ARG A 434 -17.11 -68.48 36.72
N ARG A 435 -15.91 -68.32 37.32
CA ARG A 435 -15.33 -69.25 38.34
C ARG A 435 -13.98 -68.73 38.87
N ARG A 436 -13.92 -68.44 40.18
CA ARG A 436 -12.70 -68.56 40.99
C ARG A 436 -12.56 -70.03 41.39
N GLY A 437 -11.35 -70.58 41.29
CA GLY A 437 -10.97 -71.84 41.92
C GLY A 437 -10.34 -71.59 43.29
N SER A 438 -10.37 -72.66 44.10
CA SER A 438 -9.90 -72.83 45.50
C SER A 438 -10.59 -71.98 46.56
#